data_AF-A0A967EQZ5-F1
#
_entry.id   AF-A0A967EQZ5-F1
#
_cell.length_a   1.000
_cell.length_b   1.000
_cell.length_c   1.000
_cell.angle_alpha   90.00
_cell.angle_beta   90.00
_cell.angle_gamma   90.00
#
_symmetry.space_group_name_H-M   'P 1'
#
loop_
_entity.id
_entity.type
_entity.pdbx_description
1 polymer ?
#
loop_
_entity_poly.entity_id
_entity_poly.type
_entity_poly.pdbx_seq_one_letter_code
_entity_poly.pdbx_strand_id
1 'polypeptide(L)'
;MRNESSQFRGAVCFHPQQFVEKILKGVLEGAGEIPPRTHDINALASRLAKAKILVPLTEDEILLLSSVYIDTRYPPDVGLLPNGAPTKKDTERRDKLRDGR
;
A
#
# COMPACT_ATOMS: atom_id res chain seq x y z
N MET A 1 2.41 -14.03 -24.14
CA MET A 1 1.68 -14.67 -23.04
C MET A 1 1.56 -13.66 -21.91
N ARG A 2 0.32 -13.49 -21.42
CA ARG A 2 -0.20 -12.37 -20.62
C ARG A 2 0.61 -12.04 -19.36
N ASN A 3 0.67 -10.75 -19.06
CA ASN A 3 0.55 -10.24 -17.69
C ASN A 3 -0.31 -8.95 -17.64
N GLU A 4 -1.36 -8.86 -18.48
CA GLU A 4 -2.36 -7.78 -18.40
C GLU A 4 -3.21 -7.87 -17.11
N SER A 5 -3.19 -9.03 -16.43
CA SER A 5 -3.94 -9.31 -15.19
C SER A 5 -3.43 -8.53 -13.97
N SER A 6 -2.17 -8.08 -13.97
CA SER A 6 -1.57 -7.39 -12.82
C SER A 6 -2.04 -5.94 -12.71
N GLN A 7 -2.09 -5.22 -13.83
CA GLN A 7 -2.50 -3.81 -13.88
C GLN A 7 -3.99 -3.60 -13.57
N PHE A 8 -4.87 -4.51 -14.00
CA PHE A 8 -6.32 -4.37 -13.77
C PHE A 8 -6.71 -4.62 -12.30
N ARG A 9 -6.00 -5.51 -11.60
CA ARG A 9 -6.29 -5.81 -10.18
C ARG A 9 -6.09 -4.61 -9.26
N GLY A 10 -5.09 -3.77 -9.52
CA GLY A 10 -4.81 -2.59 -8.72
C GLY A 10 -5.97 -1.58 -8.73
N ALA A 11 -6.47 -1.21 -9.91
CA ALA A 11 -7.56 -0.24 -10.04
C ALA A 11 -8.91 -0.76 -9.51
N VAL A 12 -9.22 -2.04 -9.73
CA VAL A 12 -10.49 -2.65 -9.28
C VAL A 12 -10.53 -2.81 -7.75
N CYS A 13 -9.39 -3.05 -7.10
CA CYS A 13 -9.34 -3.22 -5.65
C CYS A 13 -9.14 -1.91 -4.87
N PHE A 14 -8.77 -0.80 -5.52
CA PHE A 14 -8.53 0.49 -4.85
C PHE A 14 -9.78 1.06 -4.18
N HIS A 15 -10.93 1.03 -4.87
CA HIS A 15 -12.18 1.58 -4.32
C HIS A 15 -12.70 0.77 -3.12
N PRO A 16 -12.74 -0.57 -3.15
CA PRO A 16 -13.01 -1.38 -1.97
C PRO A 16 -12.04 -1.11 -0.82
N GLN A 17 -10.74 -0.99 -1.09
CA GLN A 17 -9.73 -0.70 -0.08
C GLN A 17 -9.98 0.67 0.57
N GLN A 18 -10.23 1.72 -0.21
CA GLN A 18 -10.53 3.05 0.32
C GLN A 18 -11.85 3.08 1.09
N PHE A 19 -12.87 2.37 0.63
CA PHE A 19 -14.15 2.25 1.33
C PHE A 19 -13.97 1.63 2.72
N VAL A 20 -13.28 0.49 2.81
CA VAL A 20 -12.97 -0.16 4.08
C VAL A 20 -12.11 0.75 4.96
N GLU A 21 -11.07 1.39 4.40
CA GLU A 21 -10.21 2.32 5.15
C GLU A 21 -11.02 3.44 5.83
N LYS A 22 -11.96 4.08 5.11
CA LYS A 22 -12.77 5.16 5.66
C LYS A 22 -13.72 4.68 6.75
N ILE A 23 -14.31 3.50 6.60
CA ILE A 23 -15.13 2.90 7.66
C ILE A 23 -14.29 2.68 8.92
N LEU A 24 -13.12 2.03 8.81
CA LEU A 24 -12.29 1.73 9.97
C LEU A 24 -11.83 3.02 10.67
N LYS A 25 -11.48 4.07 9.92
CA LYS A 25 -11.14 5.38 10.48
C LYS A 25 -12.33 6.06 11.17
N GLY A 26 -13.52 6.00 10.57
CA GLY A 26 -14.73 6.54 11.19
C GLY A 26 -15.09 5.82 12.49
N VAL A 27 -14.88 4.51 12.56
CA VAL A 27 -15.07 3.73 13.80
C VAL A 27 -14.05 4.13 14.86
N LEU A 28 -12.77 4.35 14.49
CA LEU A 28 -11.76 4.88 15.42
C LEU A 28 -12.13 6.27 15.95
N GLU A 29 -12.60 7.18 15.09
CA GLU A 29 -13.07 8.51 15.51
C GLU A 29 -14.27 8.40 16.46
N GLY A 30 -15.23 7.53 16.15
CA GLY A 30 -16.38 7.26 17.02
C GLY A 30 -16.00 6.66 18.37
N ALA A 31 -14.86 5.98 18.46
CA ALA A 31 -14.29 5.47 19.70
C ALA A 31 -13.46 6.52 20.48
N GLY A 32 -13.37 7.75 19.98
CA GLY A 32 -12.59 8.83 20.59
C GLY A 32 -11.09 8.77 20.28
N GLU A 33 -10.65 7.93 19.33
CA GLU A 33 -9.27 7.90 18.87
C GLU A 33 -9.08 8.78 17.63
N ILE A 34 -7.92 9.45 17.55
CA ILE A 34 -7.52 10.18 16.33
C ILE A 34 -6.97 9.15 15.32
N PRO A 35 -7.58 9.01 14.13
CA PRO A 35 -7.12 8.03 13.17
C PRO A 35 -5.70 8.32 12.71
N PRO A 36 -4.84 7.29 12.63
CA PRO A 36 -3.51 7.46 12.09
C PRO A 36 -3.55 7.88 10.62
N ARG A 37 -2.56 8.68 10.21
CA ARG A 37 -2.32 9.04 8.79
C ARG A 37 -1.67 7.88 8.03
N THR A 38 -2.32 6.73 8.01
CA THR A 38 -1.93 5.51 7.27
C THR A 38 -3.07 5.03 6.39
N HIS A 39 -2.74 4.28 5.35
CA HIS A 39 -3.68 3.56 4.49
C HIS A 39 -3.62 2.04 4.70
N ASP A 40 -2.76 1.59 5.61
CA ASP A 40 -2.60 0.18 5.95
C ASP A 40 -3.79 -0.31 6.78
N ILE A 41 -4.57 -1.23 6.22
CA ILE A 41 -5.76 -1.82 6.85
C ILE A 41 -5.37 -2.66 8.06
N ASN A 42 -4.24 -3.38 8.02
CA ASN A 42 -3.73 -4.14 9.15
C ASN A 42 -3.44 -3.24 10.35
N ALA A 43 -2.78 -2.10 10.11
CA ALA A 43 -2.51 -1.12 11.16
C ALA A 43 -3.80 -0.55 11.78
N LEU A 44 -4.85 -0.31 10.98
CA LEU A 44 -6.15 0.17 11.47
C LEU A 44 -6.90 -0.92 12.25
N ALA A 45 -6.96 -2.14 11.73
CA ALA A 45 -7.61 -3.28 12.39
C ALA A 45 -6.95 -3.61 13.73
N SER A 46 -5.61 -3.57 13.80
CA SER A 46 -4.84 -3.75 15.03
C SER A 46 -5.17 -2.70 16.11
N ARG A 47 -5.50 -1.46 15.71
CA ARG A 47 -5.92 -0.41 16.66
C ARG A 47 -7.34 -0.63 17.16
N LEU A 48 -8.26 -0.97 16.25
CA LEU A 48 -9.63 -1.32 16.62
C LEU A 48 -9.67 -2.53 17.57
N ALA A 49 -8.83 -3.53 17.33
CA ALA A 49 -8.67 -4.66 18.25
C ALA A 49 -8.21 -4.22 19.65
N LYS A 50 -7.27 -3.27 19.75
CA LYS A 50 -6.86 -2.67 21.05
C LYS A 50 -8.00 -1.91 21.72
N ALA A 51 -8.84 -1.24 20.95
CA ALA A 51 -10.07 -0.60 21.41
C ALA A 51 -11.21 -1.59 21.71
N LYS A 52 -10.96 -2.91 21.63
CA LYS A 52 -11.94 -4.00 21.80
C LYS A 52 -13.11 -3.94 20.81
N ILE A 53 -12.89 -3.36 19.64
CA ILE A 53 -13.85 -3.30 18.54
C ILE A 53 -13.52 -4.41 17.55
N LEU A 54 -14.49 -5.29 17.30
CA LEU A 54 -14.33 -6.39 16.36
C LEU A 54 -14.40 -5.85 14.93
N VAL A 55 -13.42 -6.20 14.11
CA VAL A 55 -13.44 -5.97 12.67
C VAL A 55 -13.88 -7.28 12.01
N PRO A 56 -14.98 -7.31 11.24
CA PRO A 56 -15.49 -8.52 10.61
C PRO A 56 -14.73 -8.84 9.31
N LEU A 57 -13.40 -8.88 9.38
CA LEU A 57 -12.51 -9.24 8.29
C LEU A 57 -11.57 -10.34 8.78
N THR A 58 -11.30 -11.30 7.91
CA THR A 58 -10.27 -12.33 8.12
C THR A 58 -8.87 -11.73 7.96
N GLU A 59 -7.85 -12.42 8.48
CA GLU A 59 -6.45 -11.98 8.32
C GLU A 59 -6.04 -11.90 6.85
N ASP A 60 -6.48 -12.86 6.02
CA ASP A 60 -6.21 -12.88 4.58
C ASP A 60 -6.83 -11.68 3.85
N GLU A 61 -8.06 -11.29 4.20
CA GLU A 61 -8.72 -10.11 3.63
C GLU A 61 -8.01 -8.81 4.05
N ILE A 62 -7.57 -8.73 5.31
CA ILE A 62 -6.79 -7.59 5.80
C ILE A 62 -5.47 -7.47 5.02
N LEU A 63 -4.74 -8.57 4.86
CA LEU A 63 -3.49 -8.62 4.10
C LEU A 63 -3.69 -8.23 2.63
N LEU A 64 -4.73 -8.75 2.00
CA LEU A 64 -5.09 -8.43 0.62
C LEU A 64 -5.37 -6.92 0.46
N LEU A 65 -6.18 -6.33 1.33
CA LEU A 65 -6.52 -4.91 1.23
C LEU A 65 -5.32 -4.01 1.54
N SER A 66 -4.43 -4.42 2.46
CA SER A 66 -3.19 -3.70 2.72
C SER A 66 -2.21 -3.76 1.55
N SER A 67 -2.14 -4.87 0.80
CA SER A 67 -1.22 -5.00 -0.35
C SER A 67 -1.67 -4.17 -1.57
N VAL A 68 -2.98 -4.04 -1.79
CA VAL A 68 -3.56 -3.27 -2.91
C VAL A 68 -3.11 -1.82 -2.92
N TYR A 69 -2.95 -1.21 -1.74
CA TYR A 69 -2.48 0.16 -1.62
C TYR A 69 -1.02 0.35 -2.11
N ILE A 70 -0.17 -0.67 -1.93
CA ILE A 70 1.22 -0.65 -2.39
C ILE A 70 1.26 -0.83 -3.91
N ASP A 71 0.52 -1.82 -4.44
CA ASP A 71 0.50 -2.16 -5.86
C ASP A 71 -0.07 -1.03 -6.75
N THR A 72 -0.97 -0.22 -6.22
CA THR A 72 -1.58 0.91 -6.96
C THR A 72 -0.66 2.13 -7.03
N ARG A 73 0.15 2.39 -5.99
CA ARG A 73 1.09 3.52 -5.97
C ARG A 73 2.47 3.18 -6.51
N TYR A 74 2.87 1.93 -6.37
CA TYR A 74 4.14 1.39 -6.85
C TYR A 74 3.87 0.06 -7.55
N PRO A 75 3.34 0.09 -8.79
CA PRO A 75 3.22 -1.14 -9.54
C PRO A 75 4.63 -1.73 -9.65
N PRO A 76 4.85 -3.00 -9.24
CA PRO A 76 6.19 -3.59 -9.23
C PRO A 76 6.84 -3.63 -10.62
N ASP A 77 6.08 -3.37 -11.69
CA ASP A 77 6.51 -3.31 -13.08
C ASP A 77 6.76 -1.90 -13.65
N VAL A 78 6.56 -0.80 -12.89
CA VAL A 78 6.93 0.54 -13.40
C VAL A 78 8.39 0.81 -13.08
N GLY A 79 9.24 0.51 -14.07
CA GLY A 79 10.63 0.95 -14.09
C GLY A 79 10.73 2.44 -13.75
N LEU A 80 11.65 2.76 -12.84
CA LEU A 80 11.79 4.06 -12.19
C LEU A 80 12.30 5.21 -13.10
N LEU A 81 12.18 5.11 -14.43
CA LEU A 81 12.68 6.11 -15.38
C LEU A 81 11.80 6.18 -16.65
N PRO A 82 11.73 7.35 -17.33
CA PRO A 82 10.93 7.52 -18.55
C PRO A 82 11.32 6.59 -19.72
N ASN A 83 12.42 5.82 -19.61
CA ASN A 83 12.93 4.94 -20.67
C ASN A 83 13.07 3.45 -20.25
N GLY A 84 12.27 2.96 -19.31
CA GLY A 84 12.25 1.52 -18.98
C GLY A 84 13.40 1.02 -18.11
N ALA A 85 13.51 -0.31 -17.97
CA ALA A 85 14.33 -1.00 -16.95
C ALA A 85 15.77 -0.46 -16.84
N PRO A 86 16.29 -0.29 -15.60
CA PRO A 86 17.63 0.22 -15.39
C PRO A 86 18.66 -0.68 -16.08
N THR A 87 19.37 -0.11 -17.05
CA THR A 87 20.44 -0.84 -17.74
C THR A 87 21.69 -0.78 -16.85
N LYS A 88 22.60 -1.77 -16.94
CA LYS A 88 23.82 -1.86 -16.10
C LYS A 88 24.66 -0.57 -15.98
N LYS A 89 24.48 0.42 -16.86
CA LYS A 89 25.10 1.74 -16.80
C LYS A 89 24.53 2.71 -15.74
N ASP A 90 23.30 2.50 -15.25
CA ASP A 90 22.69 3.41 -14.24
C ASP A 90 23.17 3.13 -12.82
N THR A 91 23.58 1.88 -12.54
CA THR A 91 24.16 1.48 -11.25
C THR A 91 25.49 2.16 -10.94
N GLU A 92 26.23 2.60 -11.96
CA GLU A 92 27.58 3.18 -11.79
C GLU A 92 27.56 4.67 -11.41
N ARG A 93 26.41 5.36 -11.48
CA ARG A 93 26.31 6.78 -11.09
C ARG A 93 26.21 6.99 -9.58
N ARG A 94 25.82 5.96 -8.80
CA ARG A 94 25.64 6.12 -7.35
C ARG A 94 26.94 6.03 -6.55
N ASP A 95 28.01 5.49 -7.14
CA ASP A 95 29.31 5.38 -6.46
C ASP A 95 30.17 6.65 -6.55
N LYS A 96 29.89 7.59 -7.48
CA LYS A 96 30.68 8.83 -7.63
C LYS A 96 30.23 10.02 -6.77
N LEU A 97 29.13 9.91 -6.03
CA LEU A 97 28.67 10.99 -5.14
C LEU A 97 29.14 10.83 -3.68
N ARG A 98 29.87 9.75 -3.37
CA ARG A 98 30.34 9.46 -2.00
C ARG A 98 31.81 9.81 -1.76
N ASP A 99 32.57 10.15 -2.81
CA ASP A 99 33.99 10.48 -2.72
C ASP A 99 34.24 11.97 -3.06
N GLY A 100 33.70 12.84 -2.21
CA GLY A 100 33.81 14.28 -2.31
C GLY A 100 33.75 14.93 -0.92
N ARG A 101 34.63 14.48 -0.03
CA ARG A 101 35.04 15.19 1.19
C ARG A 101 36.55 15.19 1.27
#